data_AF-A0A1V0TIR5-F1
#
_entry.id   AF-A0A1V0TIR5-F1
#
_cell.length_a   1.000
_cell.length_b   1.000
_cell.length_c   1.000
_cell.angle_alpha   90.00
_cell.angle_beta   90.00
_cell.angle_gamma   90.00
#
_symmetry.space_group_name_H-M   'P 1'
#
loop_
_entity.id
_entity.type
_entity.pdbx_description
1 polymer ?
#
loop_
_entity_poly.entity_id
_entity_poly.type
_entity_poly.pdbx_seq_one_letter_code
_entity_poly.pdbx_strand_id
1 'polypeptide(L)' 'MADGTDSSAQLALLRPSGQIIAMQTLLRPDELRSSDEITVPSTEPPRRQELQTACNLMDVADEA' A
#
# COMPACT_ATOMS: atom_id res chain seq x y z
N MET A 1 -37.93 3.84 20.25
CA MET A 1 -37.03 4.70 19.45
C MET A 1 -35.63 4.47 20.00
N ALA A 2 -34.90 3.49 19.46
CA ALA A 2 -33.51 3.26 19.86
C ALA A 2 -32.63 3.91 18.79
N ASP A 3 -31.98 5.00 19.16
CA ASP A 3 -31.07 5.73 18.29
C ASP A 3 -29.88 4.83 17.93
N GLY A 4 -29.70 4.64 16.63
CA GLY A 4 -28.61 3.87 16.04
C GLY A 4 -27.30 4.61 16.25
N THR A 5 -26.53 4.15 17.23
CA THR A 5 -25.13 4.51 17.34
C THR A 5 -24.36 3.70 16.29
N ASP A 6 -24.18 4.28 15.10
CA ASP A 6 -23.16 3.84 14.13
C ASP A 6 -21.77 4.14 14.70
N SER A 7 -21.41 3.45 15.78
CA SER A 7 -20.02 3.35 16.22
C SER A 7 -19.36 2.36 15.29
N SER A 8 -18.98 2.85 14.12
CA SER A 8 -18.29 2.06 13.12
C SER A 8 -16.93 1.65 13.72
N ALA A 9 -16.82 0.40 14.16
CA ALA A 9 -15.64 -0.13 14.81
C ALA A 9 -14.45 -0.06 13.82
N GLN A 10 -13.53 0.86 14.06
CA GLN A 10 -12.32 1.00 13.25
C GLN A 10 -11.32 -0.08 13.67
N LEU A 11 -10.84 -0.86 12.71
CA LEU A 11 -9.81 -1.87 12.93
C LEU A 11 -8.43 -1.24 12.73
N ALA A 12 -7.55 -1.36 13.72
CA ALA A 12 -6.18 -0.86 13.67
C ALA A 12 -5.18 -2.00 13.90
N LEU A 13 -4.10 -2.03 13.12
CA LEU A 13 -2.98 -2.96 13.30
C LEU A 13 -1.87 -2.28 14.10
N LEU A 14 -1.59 -2.80 15.30
CA LEU A 14 -0.43 -2.40 16.10
C LEU A 14 0.82 -3.10 15.57
N ARG A 15 1.66 -2.39 14.81
CA ARG A 15 3.00 -2.89 14.45
C ARG A 15 3.99 -2.55 15.57
N PRO A 16 4.68 -3.53 16.18
CA PRO A 16 5.78 -3.22 17.07
C PRO A 16 6.95 -2.73 16.21
N SER A 17 7.37 -1.48 16.41
CA SER A 17 8.67 -1.02 15.94
C SER A 17 9.44 -0.54 17.15
N GLY A 18 10.75 -0.81 17.17
CA GLY A 18 11.63 -0.20 18.15
C GLY A 18 11.33 1.29 18.25
N GLN A 19 10.84 1.70 19.42
CA GLN A 19 10.63 3.07 19.90
C GLN A 19 9.61 3.99 19.20
N ILE A 20 8.95 3.62 18.08
CA ILE A 20 7.86 4.45 17.51
C ILE A 20 6.63 3.61 17.16
N ILE A 21 5.51 3.88 17.84
CA ILE A 21 4.20 3.33 17.45
C ILE A 21 3.62 4.29 16.40
N ALA A 22 3.80 3.94 15.13
CA ALA A 22 3.08 4.61 14.05
C ALA A 22 1.67 4.02 13.95
N MET A 23 0.64 4.82 14.24
CA MET A 23 -0.75 4.42 13.98
C MET A 23 -1.00 4.45 12.48
N GLN A 24 -1.29 3.29 11.89
CA GLN A 24 -1.66 3.16 10.48
C GLN A 24 -3.17 3.00 10.37
N THR A 25 -3.82 3.92 9.66
CA THR A 25 -5.25 3.80 9.33
C THR A 25 -5.41 2.79 8.20
N LEU A 26 -6.24 1.77 8.40
CA LEU A 26 -6.61 0.82 7.36
C LEU A 26 -7.89 1.30 6.67
N LEU A 27 -7.85 1.28 5.34
CA LEU A 27 -9.05 1.50 4.53
C LEU A 27 -9.94 0.26 4.59
N ARG A 28 -11.25 0.49 4.66
CA ARG A 28 -12.24 -0.57 4.51
C ARG A 28 -12.30 -1.02 3.04
N PRO A 29 -12.75 -2.26 2.76
CA PRO A 29 -12.83 -2.76 1.38
C PRO A 29 -13.64 -1.87 0.42
N ASP A 30 -14.68 -1.20 0.92
CA ASP A 30 -15.53 -0.25 0.19
C ASP A 30 -14.89 1.13 -0.02
N GLU A 31 -13.85 1.46 0.76
CA GLU A 31 -13.03 2.67 0.61
C GLU A 31 -11.86 2.44 -0.37
N LEU A 32 -11.56 1.19 -0.71
CA LEU A 32 -10.58 0.84 -1.74
C LEU A 32 -11.21 1.01 -3.12
N ARG A 33 -10.56 1.77 -4.00
CA ARG A 33 -10.93 1.74 -5.42
C ARG A 33 -10.70 0.34 -5.97
N SER A 34 -11.68 -0.17 -6.72
CA SER A 34 -11.53 -1.45 -7.39
C SER A 34 -10.36 -1.39 -8.37
N SER A 35 -9.57 -2.45 -8.43
CA SER A 35 -8.55 -2.62 -9.47
C SER A 35 -9.16 -2.54 -10.88
N ASP A 36 -10.45 -2.85 -11.02
CA ASP A 36 -11.17 -2.79 -12.30
C ASP A 36 -11.42 -1.35 -12.78
N GLU A 37 -11.36 -0.37 -11.88
CA GLU A 37 -11.45 1.06 -12.21
C GLU A 37 -10.10 1.65 -12.64
N ILE A 38 -9.01 0.93 -12.37
CA ILE A 38 -7.65 1.32 -12.74
C ILE A 38 -7.27 0.48 -13.94
N THR A 39 -7.35 1.06 -15.14
CA THR A 39 -6.82 0.41 -16.35
C THR A 39 -5.30 0.29 -16.24
N VAL A 40 -4.83 -0.77 -15.59
CA VAL A 40 -3.41 -1.14 -15.58
C VAL A 40 -3.18 -1.94 -16.85
N PRO A 41 -2.39 -1.42 -17.81
CA PRO A 41 -2.05 -2.21 -18.98
C PRO A 41 -1.32 -3.48 -18.51
N SER A 42 -1.79 -4.64 -18.98
CA SER A 42 -1.05 -5.88 -18.76
C SER A 42 0.29 -5.77 -19.45
N THR A 43 1.36 -5.69 -18.67
CA THR A 43 2.73 -5.72 -19.19
C THR A 43 3.32 -7.11 -19.03
N GLU A 44 4.18 -7.51 -19.97
CA GLU A 44 5.00 -8.70 -19.76
C GLU A 44 5.94 -8.48 -18.56
N PRO A 45 6.19 -9.51 -17.73
CA PRO A 45 7.18 -9.42 -16.68
C PRO A 45 8.56 -9.04 -17.26
N PRO A 46 9.33 -8.18 -16.58
CA PRO A 46 10.63 -7.76 -17.06
C PRO A 46 11.58 -8.95 -17.16
N ARG A 47 12.42 -8.96 -18.19
CA ARG A 47 13.51 -9.94 -18.30
C ARG A 47 14.53 -9.69 -17.19
N ARG A 48 15.26 -10.74 -16.82
CA ARG A 48 16.28 -10.66 -15.76
C ARG A 48 17.29 -9.52 -15.98
N GLN A 49 17.72 -9.31 -17.23
CA GLN A 49 18.66 -8.25 -17.58
C GLN A 49 18.05 -6.84 -17.43
N GLU A 50 16.79 -6.66 -17.83
CA GLU A 50 16.07 -5.38 -17.69
C GLU A 50 15.89 -5.02 -16.21
N LEU A 51 15.50 -6.01 -15.40
CA LEU A 51 15.39 -5.84 -13.96
C LEU A 51 16.73 -5.46 -13.32
N GLN A 52 17.81 -6.16 -13.70
CA GLN A 52 19.14 -5.87 -13.15
C GLN A 52 19.65 -4.48 -13.52
N THR A 53 19.40 -4.02 -14.75
CA THR A 53 19.72 -2.65 -15.16
C THR A 53 18.94 -1.62 -14.34
N ALA A 54 17.63 -1.85 -14.13
CA ALA A 54 16.81 -0.94 -13.34
C ALA A 54 17.28 -0.84 -11.88
N CYS A 55 17.65 -1.96 -11.24
CA CYS A 55 18.22 -1.97 -9.90
C CYS A 55 19.49 -1.12 -9.83
N ASN A 56 20.45 -1.35 -10.72
CA ASN A 56 21.70 -0.61 -10.73
C ASN A 56 21.50 0.91 -10.94
N LEU A 57 20.48 1.31 -11.72
CA LEU A 57 20.16 2.73 -11.93
C LEU A 57 19.55 3.37 -10.68
N MET A 58 18.73 2.63 -9.92
CA MET A 58 18.16 3.13 -8.66
C MET A 58 19.25 3.29 -7.59
N ASP A 59 20.20 2.36 -7.52
CA ASP A 59 21.31 2.43 -6.56
C ASP A 59 22.22 3.66 -6.79
N VAL A 60 22.40 4.07 -8.04
CA VAL A 60 23.18 5.28 -8.39
C VAL A 60 22.42 6.56 -8.09
N ALA A 61 21.08 6.53 -8.10
CA ALA A 61 20.24 7.71 -7.87
C ALA A 61 20.11 8.08 -6.38
N ASP A 62 20.32 7.12 -5.46
CA ASP A 62 20.28 7.34 -4.01
C ASP A 62 21.57 7.95 -3.44
N GLU A 63 22.66 8.01 -4.22
CA GLU A 63 23.95 8.59 -3.80
C GLU A 63 24.13 10.09 -4.13
N ALA A 64 23.07 10.80 -4.56
CA ALA A 64 23.12 12.22 -4.98
C ALA A 64 22.51 13.22 -3.97
#